data_AF-A0A0A2V7F1-F1
#
_entry.id   AF-A0A0A2V7F1-F1
#
_cell.length_a   1.000
_cell.length_b   1.000
_cell.length_c   1.000
_cell.angle_alpha   90.00
_cell.angle_beta   90.00
_cell.angle_gamma   90.00
#
_symmetry.space_group_name_H-M   'P 1'
#
loop_
_entity.id
_entity.type
_entity.pdbx_description
1 polymer ?
#
loop_
_entity_poly.entity_id
_entity_poly.type
_entity_poly.pdbx_seq_one_letter_code
_entity_poly.pdbx_strand_id
1 'polypeptide(L)'
;MAAAARQLDAWLDEPDGALALMILLDQYPRNAYRGTAHMFATDPLALLFAERAIAAGHDLAVDPALRQFFYMPFEHAETVAAQNRAVALMEPLGADAVRWAVLHRDIIKRFGRFPIATPRWAGRPRSPSRSSWTPAASPADTRRRGWRHERIRMYRRMAS
;
A
#
# COMPACT_ATOMS: atom_id res chain seq x y z
N MET A 1 14.07 -14.47 -1.97
CA MET A 1 13.38 -14.37 -3.29
C MET A 1 14.33 -13.70 -4.28
N ALA A 2 14.45 -14.19 -5.52
CA ALA A 2 15.39 -13.68 -6.54
C ALA A 2 15.22 -12.17 -6.82
N ALA A 3 13.98 -11.68 -6.91
CA ALA A 3 13.69 -10.24 -7.05
C ALA A 3 14.26 -9.41 -5.89
N ALA A 4 14.06 -9.86 -4.64
CA ALA A 4 14.61 -9.19 -3.46
C ALA A 4 16.15 -9.22 -3.41
N ALA A 5 16.77 -10.19 -4.07
CA ALA A 5 18.22 -10.31 -4.23
C ALA A 5 18.77 -9.57 -5.46
N ARG A 6 17.96 -8.74 -6.14
CA ARG A 6 18.36 -7.94 -7.32
C ARG A 6 18.80 -8.76 -8.54
N GLN A 7 18.37 -10.02 -8.61
CA GLN A 7 18.70 -10.92 -9.71
C GLN A 7 17.76 -10.79 -10.91
N LEU A 8 16.67 -10.01 -10.77
CA LEU A 8 15.63 -9.82 -11.79
C LEU A 8 15.49 -8.35 -12.20
N ASP A 9 16.52 -7.52 -11.97
CA ASP A 9 16.48 -6.09 -12.26
C ASP A 9 16.20 -5.80 -13.74
N ALA A 10 16.71 -6.64 -14.66
CA ALA A 10 16.49 -6.52 -16.10
C ALA A 10 15.01 -6.67 -16.49
N TRP A 11 14.14 -7.18 -15.61
CA TRP A 11 12.71 -7.21 -15.88
C TRP A 11 12.10 -5.80 -15.90
N LEU A 12 12.79 -4.79 -15.37
CA LEU A 12 12.36 -3.39 -15.52
C LEU A 12 12.43 -2.88 -16.95
N ASP A 13 13.13 -3.56 -17.87
CA ASP A 13 13.28 -3.09 -19.24
C ASP A 13 12.00 -3.28 -20.08
N GLU A 14 11.04 -4.07 -19.58
CA GLU A 14 9.78 -4.39 -20.25
C GLU A 14 8.56 -4.17 -19.33
N PRO A 15 7.40 -3.70 -19.85
CA PRO A 15 6.23 -3.41 -19.03
C PRO A 15 5.73 -4.58 -18.18
N ASP A 16 5.63 -5.77 -18.77
CA ASP A 16 5.15 -6.98 -18.07
C ASP A 16 6.15 -7.46 -17.03
N GLY A 17 7.46 -7.31 -17.29
CA GLY A 17 8.51 -7.62 -16.32
C GLY A 17 8.46 -6.66 -15.13
N ALA A 18 8.26 -5.36 -15.38
CA ALA A 18 8.11 -4.37 -14.34
C ALA A 18 6.85 -4.64 -13.48
N LEU A 19 5.73 -5.03 -14.11
CA LEU A 19 4.52 -5.46 -13.39
C LEU A 19 4.80 -6.68 -12.52
N ALA A 20 5.51 -7.68 -13.04
CA ALA A 20 5.87 -8.88 -12.28
C ALA A 20 6.74 -8.53 -11.06
N LEU A 21 7.65 -7.56 -11.18
CA LEU A 21 8.41 -7.04 -10.04
C LEU A 21 7.50 -6.37 -9.00
N MET A 22 6.48 -5.60 -9.40
CA MET A 22 5.49 -5.03 -8.47
C MET A 22 4.78 -6.15 -7.71
N ILE A 23 4.36 -7.20 -8.40
CA ILE A 23 3.67 -8.33 -7.77
C ILE A 23 4.60 -9.05 -6.78
N LEU A 24 5.84 -9.33 -7.17
CA LEU A 24 6.79 -10.08 -6.34
C LEU A 24 7.29 -9.31 -5.12
N LEU A 25 7.47 -8.00 -5.24
CA LEU A 25 8.07 -7.19 -4.18
C LEU A 25 7.04 -6.48 -3.30
N ASP A 26 5.84 -6.22 -3.81
CA ASP A 26 4.79 -5.54 -3.06
C ASP A 26 3.65 -6.49 -2.68
N GLN A 27 3.03 -7.16 -3.64
CA GLN A 27 1.81 -7.95 -3.38
C GLN A 27 2.10 -9.32 -2.75
N TYR A 28 3.13 -10.02 -3.21
CA TYR A 28 3.49 -11.34 -2.73
C TYR A 28 3.88 -11.33 -1.24
N PRO A 29 4.76 -10.43 -0.75
CA PRO A 29 5.18 -10.45 0.65
C PRO A 29 4.02 -10.18 1.61
N ARG A 30 3.08 -9.31 1.19
CA ARG A 30 1.83 -9.08 1.91
C ARG A 30 1.07 -10.40 2.05
N ASN A 31 0.81 -11.10 0.94
CA ASN A 31 0.08 -12.38 0.97
C ASN A 31 0.80 -13.51 1.72
N ALA A 32 2.07 -13.74 1.39
CA ALA A 32 2.82 -14.91 1.85
C ALA A 32 3.32 -14.80 3.29
N TYR A 33 3.58 -13.58 3.78
CA TYR A 33 4.17 -13.35 5.09
C TYR A 33 3.21 -12.64 6.05
N ARG A 34 1.90 -12.81 5.85
CA ARG A 34 0.82 -12.18 6.62
C ARG A 34 1.09 -12.21 8.14
N GLY A 35 1.00 -11.05 8.77
CA GLY A 35 1.16 -10.91 10.22
C GLY A 35 2.61 -10.85 10.70
N THR A 36 3.58 -10.74 9.80
CA THR A 36 5.00 -10.67 10.14
C THR A 36 5.66 -9.40 9.58
N ALA A 37 6.83 -9.04 10.12
CA ALA A 37 7.62 -7.92 9.60
C ALA A 37 8.09 -8.14 8.15
N HIS A 38 8.17 -9.39 7.68
CA HIS A 38 8.60 -9.71 6.32
C HIS A 38 7.65 -9.19 5.23
N MET A 39 6.41 -8.83 5.59
CA MET A 39 5.48 -8.18 4.66
C MET A 39 6.02 -6.86 4.09
N PHE A 40 6.89 -6.18 4.82
CA PHE A 40 7.36 -4.82 4.52
C PHE A 40 8.82 -4.79 4.09
N ALA A 41 9.52 -5.92 4.18
CA ALA A 41 10.97 -5.98 4.00
C ALA A 41 11.43 -5.54 2.60
N THR A 42 10.58 -5.70 1.59
CA THR A 42 10.86 -5.36 0.19
C THR A 42 10.22 -4.06 -0.27
N ASP A 43 9.48 -3.35 0.59
CA ASP A 43 8.76 -2.12 0.23
C ASP A 43 9.68 -1.02 -0.32
N PRO A 44 10.88 -0.76 0.25
CA PRO A 44 11.79 0.23 -0.32
C PRO A 44 12.25 -0.11 -1.75
N LEU A 45 12.44 -1.40 -2.04
CA LEU A 45 12.83 -1.86 -3.37
C LEU A 45 11.66 -1.81 -4.35
N ALA A 46 10.46 -2.16 -3.90
CA ALA A 46 9.24 -2.02 -4.70
C ALA A 46 9.01 -0.55 -5.10
N LEU A 47 9.19 0.39 -4.17
CA LEU A 47 9.08 1.82 -4.45
C LEU A 47 10.11 2.28 -5.50
N LEU A 48 11.38 1.89 -5.34
CA LEU A 48 12.43 2.22 -6.31
C LEU A 48 12.08 1.74 -7.73
N PHE A 49 11.59 0.51 -7.85
CA PHE A 49 11.22 -0.07 -9.14
C PHE A 49 9.94 0.55 -9.71
N ALA A 50 8.97 0.91 -8.86
CA ALA A 50 7.77 1.62 -9.28
C ALA A 50 8.11 3.01 -9.86
N GLU A 51 9.02 3.75 -9.22
CA GLU A 51 9.48 5.04 -9.73
C GLU A 51 10.11 4.93 -11.11
N ARG A 52 10.97 3.93 -11.32
CA ARG A 52 11.61 3.67 -12.62
C ARG A 52 10.61 3.23 -13.68
N ALA A 53 9.71 2.31 -13.34
CA ALA A 53 8.71 1.80 -14.27
C ALA A 53 7.75 2.91 -14.75
N ILE A 54 7.31 3.79 -13.84
CA ILE A 54 6.48 4.94 -14.20
C ILE A 54 7.26 5.95 -15.04
N ALA A 55 8.54 6.20 -14.73
CA ALA A 55 9.37 7.08 -15.53
C ALA A 55 9.57 6.56 -16.97
N ALA A 56 9.56 5.23 -17.15
CA ALA A 56 9.60 4.56 -18.46
C ALA A 56 8.21 4.41 -19.12
N GLY A 57 7.13 4.86 -18.48
CA GLY A 57 5.76 4.77 -19.01
C GLY A 57 5.15 3.36 -18.99
N HIS A 58 5.74 2.42 -18.25
CA HIS A 58 5.30 1.02 -18.23
C HIS A 58 3.92 0.82 -17.61
N ASP A 59 3.54 1.67 -16.64
CA ASP A 59 2.23 1.64 -16.01
C ASP A 59 1.08 1.95 -17.00
N LEU A 60 1.38 2.70 -18.07
CA LEU A 60 0.44 3.00 -19.14
C LEU A 60 0.47 1.96 -20.27
N ALA A 61 1.52 1.15 -20.36
CA ALA A 61 1.72 0.13 -21.39
C ALA A 61 1.16 -1.26 -21.04
N VAL A 62 0.60 -1.43 -19.84
CA VAL A 62 -0.11 -2.65 -19.42
C VAL A 62 -1.63 -2.49 -19.49
N ASP A 63 -2.36 -3.59 -19.30
CA ASP A 63 -3.82 -3.55 -19.09
C ASP A 63 -4.19 -2.53 -17.99
N PRO A 64 -5.11 -1.58 -18.25
CA PRO A 64 -5.56 -0.59 -17.26
C PRO A 64 -6.00 -1.19 -15.92
N ALA A 65 -6.53 -2.43 -15.90
CA ALA A 65 -6.91 -3.12 -14.67
C ALA A 65 -5.71 -3.49 -13.77
N LEU A 66 -4.49 -3.56 -14.33
CA LEU A 66 -3.25 -3.92 -13.65
C LEU A 66 -2.44 -2.68 -13.22
N ARG A 67 -2.72 -1.53 -13.81
CA ARG A 67 -2.01 -0.25 -13.57
C ARG A 67 -1.85 0.11 -12.10
N GLN A 68 -2.87 -0.17 -11.27
CA GLN A 68 -2.83 0.10 -9.83
C GLN A 68 -1.64 -0.56 -9.10
N PHE A 69 -1.11 -1.67 -9.60
CA PHE A 69 0.01 -2.38 -8.95
C PHE A 69 1.31 -1.58 -9.03
N PHE A 70 1.47 -0.72 -10.03
CA PHE A 70 2.59 0.24 -10.10
C PHE A 70 2.46 1.36 -9.07
N TYR A 71 1.24 1.64 -8.59
CA TYR A 71 0.95 2.80 -7.73
C TYR A 71 0.93 2.42 -6.24
N MET A 72 0.58 1.18 -5.93
CA MET A 72 0.53 0.65 -4.57
C MET A 72 1.85 0.81 -3.78
N PRO A 73 3.06 0.66 -4.37
CA PRO A 73 4.30 0.91 -3.63
C PRO A 73 4.40 2.32 -3.04
N PHE A 74 3.82 3.34 -3.70
CA PHE A 74 3.74 4.70 -3.16
C PHE A 74 2.77 4.79 -1.98
N GLU A 75 1.62 4.10 -2.06
CA GLU A 75 0.62 4.01 -0.98
C GLU A 75 1.18 3.28 0.25
N HIS A 76 2.22 2.44 0.06
CA HIS A 76 2.87 1.68 1.12
C HIS A 76 4.12 2.34 1.72
N ALA A 77 4.64 3.38 1.08
CA ALA A 77 5.78 4.12 1.58
C ALA A 77 5.40 5.00 2.79
N GLU A 78 6.27 5.04 3.80
CA GLU A 78 6.08 5.84 5.02
C GLU A 78 6.58 7.28 4.88
N THR A 79 6.44 7.89 3.69
CA THR A 79 6.81 9.29 3.45
C THR A 79 5.64 10.09 2.90
N VAL A 80 5.48 11.33 3.38
CA VAL A 80 4.39 12.21 2.91
C VAL A 80 4.49 12.49 1.41
N ALA A 81 5.71 12.60 0.88
CA ALA A 81 5.95 12.81 -0.55
C ALA A 81 5.42 11.63 -1.39
N ALA A 82 5.75 10.39 -1.03
CA ALA A 82 5.25 9.22 -1.72
C ALA A 82 3.72 9.10 -1.59
N GLN A 83 3.16 9.41 -0.42
CA GLN A 83 1.71 9.37 -0.22
C GLN A 83 0.95 10.41 -1.05
N ASN A 84 1.49 11.62 -1.21
CA ASN A 84 0.90 12.61 -2.12
C ASN A 84 0.95 12.12 -3.57
N ARG A 85 2.06 11.50 -3.98
CA ARG A 85 2.21 10.90 -5.30
C ARG A 85 1.24 9.74 -5.50
N ALA A 86 1.01 8.91 -4.48
CA ALA A 86 0.04 7.83 -4.52
C ALA A 86 -1.38 8.35 -4.80
N VAL A 87 -1.80 9.44 -4.12
CA VAL A 87 -3.11 10.05 -4.37
C VAL A 87 -3.23 10.50 -5.82
N ALA A 88 -2.25 11.25 -6.34
CA ALA A 88 -2.26 11.74 -7.72
C ALA A 88 -2.29 10.60 -8.75
N LEU A 89 -1.53 9.52 -8.54
CA LEU A 89 -1.51 8.35 -9.42
C LEU A 89 -2.84 7.57 -9.40
N MET A 90 -3.55 7.57 -8.27
CA MET A 90 -4.81 6.84 -8.11
C MET A 90 -6.03 7.62 -8.64
N GLU A 91 -5.92 8.94 -8.87
CA GLU A 91 -6.98 9.78 -9.46
C GLU A 91 -7.59 9.22 -10.75
N PRO A 92 -6.81 8.86 -11.79
CA PRO A 92 -7.36 8.31 -13.02
C PRO A 92 -7.99 6.91 -12.85
N LEU A 93 -7.77 6.23 -11.73
CA LEU A 93 -8.32 4.90 -11.46
C LEU A 93 -9.72 4.95 -10.82
N GLY A 94 -10.20 6.14 -10.46
CA GLY A 94 -11.55 6.39 -9.97
C GLY A 94 -11.66 6.54 -8.45
N ALA A 95 -12.85 6.92 -8.00
CA ALA A 95 -13.11 7.43 -6.66
C ALA A 95 -12.75 6.45 -5.53
N ASP A 96 -12.92 5.13 -5.73
CA ASP A 96 -12.56 4.15 -4.69
C ASP A 96 -11.04 4.08 -4.50
N ALA A 97 -10.26 4.07 -5.59
CA ALA A 97 -8.79 4.07 -5.50
C ALA A 97 -8.27 5.33 -4.78
N VAL A 98 -8.80 6.51 -5.15
CA VAL A 98 -8.48 7.78 -4.51
C VAL A 98 -8.80 7.76 -3.03
N ARG A 99 -9.99 7.25 -2.66
CA ARG A 99 -10.41 7.15 -1.26
C ARG A 99 -9.40 6.38 -0.43
N TRP A 100 -8.87 5.27 -0.94
CA TRP A 100 -7.87 4.46 -0.23
C TRP A 100 -6.53 5.17 -0.11
N ALA A 101 -6.05 5.80 -1.19
CA ALA A 101 -4.80 6.55 -1.18
C ALA A 101 -4.84 7.73 -0.20
N VAL A 102 -5.97 8.44 -0.13
CA VAL A 102 -6.19 9.54 0.83
C VAL A 102 -6.14 9.03 2.27
N LEU A 103 -6.76 7.88 2.56
CA LEU A 103 -6.71 7.28 3.90
C LEU A 103 -5.29 6.91 4.33
N HIS A 104 -4.47 6.32 3.45
CA HIS A 104 -3.07 6.03 3.75
C HIS A 104 -2.26 7.31 3.96
N ARG A 105 -2.45 8.32 3.10
CA ARG A 105 -1.79 9.62 3.21
C ARG A 105 -2.09 10.29 4.55
N ASP A 106 -3.35 10.28 4.98
CA ASP A 106 -3.77 10.97 6.20
C ASP A 106 -3.21 10.25 7.45
N ILE A 107 -3.06 8.93 7.41
CA ILE A 107 -2.35 8.16 8.45
C ILE A 107 -0.88 8.60 8.52
N ILE A 108 -0.18 8.63 7.39
CA ILE A 108 1.23 9.03 7.35
C ILE A 108 1.42 10.49 7.74
N LYS A 109 0.55 11.41 7.30
CA LYS A 109 0.57 12.82 7.73
C LYS A 109 0.41 12.97 9.24
N ARG A 110 -0.41 12.13 9.87
CA ARG A 110 -0.67 12.19 11.32
C ARG A 110 0.40 11.52 12.17
N PHE A 111 0.94 10.39 11.72
CA PHE A 111 1.78 9.52 12.56
C PHE A 111 3.23 9.38 12.06
N GLY A 112 3.54 9.84 10.86
CA GLY A 112 4.85 9.70 10.21
C GLY A 112 5.19 8.28 9.76
N ARG A 113 4.35 7.29 10.09
CA ARG A 113 4.50 5.86 9.76
C ARG A 113 3.16 5.15 9.86
N PHE A 114 3.05 3.95 9.30
CA PHE A 114 1.91 3.09 9.60
C PHE A 114 2.02 2.57 11.04
N PRO A 115 0.97 2.71 11.87
CA PRO A 115 1.00 2.12 13.19
C PRO A 115 1.08 0.60 13.07
N ILE A 116 2.15 -0.01 13.57
CA ILE A 116 2.31 -1.47 13.56
C ILE A 116 1.11 -2.09 14.30
N ALA A 117 0.39 -2.96 13.61
CA ALA A 117 -0.60 -3.83 14.21
C ALA A 117 0.11 -4.81 15.16
N THR A 118 0.40 -4.39 16.38
CA THR A 118 0.77 -5.35 17.42
C THR A 118 -0.45 -6.23 17.70
N PRO A 119 -0.29 -7.56 17.82
CA PRO A 119 -1.32 -8.43 18.38
C PRO A 119 -1.42 -8.13 19.89
N ARG A 120 -1.98 -6.97 20.26
CA ARG A 120 -1.97 -6.46 21.63
C ARG A 120 -3.25 -6.77 22.41
N TRP A 121 -3.79 -7.98 22.23
CA TRP A 121 -4.58 -8.65 23.27
C TRP A 121 -3.69 -9.27 24.36
N ALA A 122 -2.35 -9.21 24.23
CA ALA A 122 -1.42 -9.52 25.31
C ALA A 122 -1.09 -8.26 26.16
N GLY A 123 -1.93 -8.02 27.17
CA GLY A 123 -1.66 -7.32 28.43
C GLY A 123 -0.76 -6.07 28.47
N ARG A 124 -1.37 -4.87 28.46
CA ARG A 124 -1.03 -3.72 29.35
C ARG A 124 -2.01 -2.54 29.17
N PRO A 125 -2.26 -1.70 30.21
CA PRO A 125 -3.32 -0.69 30.19
C PRO A 125 -2.98 0.54 29.33
N ARG A 126 -4.03 1.15 28.74
CA ARG A 126 -3.98 2.37 27.92
C ARG A 126 -3.61 3.61 28.75
N SER A 127 -2.80 4.51 28.20
CA SER A 127 -2.84 5.93 28.58
C SER A 127 -3.83 6.68 27.68
N PRO A 128 -4.58 7.68 28.19
CA PRO A 128 -5.62 8.34 27.42
C PRO A 128 -5.07 9.59 26.72
N SER A 129 -5.20 9.67 25.40
CA SER A 129 -5.37 10.98 24.75
C SER A 129 -6.47 10.89 23.69
N ARG A 130 -7.48 11.74 23.92
CA ARG A 130 -8.70 11.92 23.12
C ARG A 130 -8.41 12.80 21.91
N SER A 131 -8.97 12.44 20.76
CA SER A 131 -9.60 13.37 19.83
C SER A 131 -10.31 12.54 18.75
N SER A 132 -11.63 12.60 18.77
CA SER A 132 -12.55 11.91 17.88
C SER A 132 -12.46 12.49 16.47
N TRP A 133 -12.22 11.63 15.48
CA TRP A 133 -12.35 11.96 14.06
C TRP A 133 -13.32 10.97 13.42
N THR A 134 -14.35 11.47 12.74
CA THR A 134 -15.35 10.67 12.02
C THR A 134 -15.32 11.02 10.53
N PRO A 135 -15.17 10.03 9.63
CA PRO A 135 -15.58 10.20 8.25
C PRO A 135 -16.86 9.40 7.97
N ALA A 136 -17.68 9.96 7.09
CA ALA A 136 -19.00 9.47 6.69
C ALA A 136 -19.02 7.98 6.29
N ALA A 137 -20.08 7.28 6.68
CA ALA A 137 -20.37 5.91 6.31
C ALA A 137 -21.27 5.85 5.05
N SER A 138 -21.02 4.87 4.19
CA SER A 138 -22.05 4.28 3.31
C SER A 138 -21.76 2.79 3.05
N PRO A 139 -22.79 1.97 2.79
CA PRO A 139 -22.75 0.53 3.04
C PRO A 139 -22.49 -0.33 1.79
N ALA A 140 -22.02 -1.54 2.08
CA ALA A 140 -22.04 -2.77 1.28
C ALA A 140 -21.29 -2.82 -0.07
N ASP A 141 -20.19 -3.58 -0.10
CA ASP A 141 -20.09 -4.75 -0.99
C ASP A 141 -19.08 -5.76 -0.42
N THR A 142 -19.58 -6.94 -0.07
CA THR A 142 -18.80 -8.07 0.43
C THR A 142 -18.65 -9.08 -0.70
N ARG A 143 -17.81 -8.81 -1.71
CA ARG A 143 -17.35 -9.86 -2.65
C ARG A 143 -16.17 -9.42 -3.54
N ARG A 144 -14.99 -9.24 -2.93
CA ARG A 144 -13.64 -9.49 -3.51
C ARG A 144 -12.63 -9.36 -2.37
N ARG A 145 -12.27 -10.49 -1.75
CA ARG A 145 -11.38 -10.53 -0.57
C ARG A 145 -9.92 -10.33 -1.01
N GLY A 146 -9.56 -9.10 -1.37
CA GLY A 146 -8.18 -8.63 -1.45
C GLY A 146 -7.82 -7.82 -0.19
N TRP A 147 -6.53 -7.80 0.15
CA TRP A 147 -5.89 -7.15 1.30
C TRP A 147 -6.28 -5.70 1.62
N ARG A 148 -6.94 -5.01 0.68
CA ARG A 148 -7.51 -3.65 0.78
C ARG A 148 -8.27 -3.38 2.09
N HIS A 149 -8.84 -4.41 2.71
CA HIS A 149 -9.81 -4.26 3.81
C HIS A 149 -9.26 -4.42 5.23
N GLU A 150 -8.13 -5.11 5.45
CA GLU A 150 -7.75 -5.53 6.81
C GLU A 150 -7.03 -4.44 7.62
N ARG A 151 -6.10 -3.68 7.01
CA ARG A 151 -5.37 -2.60 7.71
C ARG A 151 -6.27 -1.47 8.20
N ILE A 152 -7.16 -0.96 7.35
CA ILE A 152 -7.99 0.21 7.68
C ILE A 152 -9.24 -0.16 8.50
N ARG A 153 -9.79 -1.38 8.39
CA ARG A 153 -10.82 -1.84 9.36
C ARG A 153 -10.25 -1.90 10.78
N MET A 154 -8.97 -2.22 10.93
CA MET A 154 -8.30 -2.18 12.22
C MET A 154 -8.08 -0.73 12.69
N TYR A 155 -7.60 0.17 11.82
CA TYR A 155 -7.43 1.58 12.19
C TYR A 155 -8.76 2.31 12.47
N ARG A 156 -9.84 1.97 11.76
CA ARG A 156 -11.21 2.44 12.07
C ARG A 156 -11.67 2.03 13.48
N ARG A 157 -11.24 0.86 13.99
CA ARG A 157 -11.54 0.41 15.36
C ARG A 157 -10.59 0.99 16.42
N MET A 158 -9.39 1.40 16.03
CA MET A 158 -8.43 2.03 16.94
C MET A 158 -8.69 3.54 17.10
N ALA A 159 -9.35 4.17 16.13
CA ALA A 159 -9.74 5.58 16.14
C ALA A 159 -11.17 5.83 16.69
N SER A 160 -11.89 4.76 17.06
CA SER A 160 -13.16 4.77 17.80
C SER A 160 -12.93 4.50 19.29
#